data_AF-A0A126V4P8-F1
#
_entry.id   AF-A0A126V4P8-F1
#
_cell.length_a   1.000
_cell.length_b   1.000
_cell.length_c   1.000
_cell.angle_alpha   90.00
_cell.angle_beta   90.00
_cell.angle_gamma   90.00
#
_symmetry.space_group_name_H-M   'P 1'
#
loop_
_entity.id
_entity.type
_entity.pdbx_description
1 polymer ?
#
loop_
_entity_poly.entity_id
_entity_poly.type
_entity_poly.pdbx_seq_one_letter_code
_entity_poly.pdbx_strand_id
1 'polypeptide(L)' 'MKARVHVMLKNGVLDPQGAAVRHALGTLGFEGVNDVRQGKVIELDLADGTSEATITEMCDKLLANTVIESYTIEIA' A
#
# COMPACT_ATOMS: atom_id res chain seq x y z
N MET A 1 11.76 -15.81 7.70
CA MET A 1 10.36 -15.36 7.94
C MET A 1 9.92 -14.44 6.81
N LYS A 2 8.65 -14.45 6.37
CA LYS A 2 8.18 -13.48 5.37
C LYS A 2 7.22 -12.48 6.00
N ALA A 3 7.30 -11.22 5.58
CA ALA A 3 6.30 -10.22 5.92
C ALA A 3 5.85 -9.48 4.67
N ARG A 4 4.56 -9.17 4.57
CA ARG A 4 3.97 -8.35 3.52
C ARG A 4 3.40 -7.09 4.13
N VAL A 5 3.86 -5.95 3.65
CA VAL A 5 3.38 -4.63 4.08
C VAL A 5 2.52 -4.05 2.97
N HIS A 6 1.25 -3.81 3.26
CA HIS A 6 0.34 -3.09 2.37
C HIS A 6 0.33 -1.62 2.76
N VAL A 7 0.67 -0.72 1.85
CA VAL A 7 0.69 0.72 2.07
C VAL A 7 -0.34 1.37 1.15
N MET A 8 -1.28 2.11 1.74
CA MET A 8 -2.34 2.82 1.02
C MET A 8 -2.38 4.28 1.43
N LEU A 9 -2.71 5.17 0.50
CA LEU A 9 -3.03 6.56 0.84
C LEU A 9 -4.20 6.59 1.84
N LYS A 10 -4.13 7.48 2.83
CA LYS A 10 -5.21 7.69 3.80
C LYS A 10 -6.48 8.22 3.12
N ASN A 11 -7.61 7.98 3.76
CA ASN A 11 -8.89 8.55 3.34
C ASN A 11 -8.81 10.08 3.28
N GLY A 12 -9.33 10.67 2.22
CA GLY A 12 -9.28 12.12 1.97
C GLY A 12 -8.00 12.61 1.29
N VAL A 13 -6.96 11.78 1.17
CA VAL A 13 -5.79 12.11 0.34
C VAL A 13 -6.08 11.78 -1.11
N LEU A 14 -5.92 12.77 -1.99
CA LEU A 14 -6.11 12.62 -3.43
C LEU A 14 -5.12 11.60 -4.00
N ASP A 15 -5.61 10.72 -4.87
CA ASP A 15 -4.80 9.75 -5.61
C ASP A 15 -4.90 10.03 -7.13
N PRO A 16 -4.01 10.86 -7.70
CA PRO A 16 -4.02 11.15 -9.12
C PRO A 16 -3.74 9.92 -9.99
N GLN A 17 -2.96 8.94 -9.48
CA GLN A 17 -2.63 7.75 -10.24
C GLN A 17 -3.83 6.80 -10.32
N GLY A 18 -4.51 6.57 -9.19
CA GLY A 18 -5.78 5.84 -9.15
C GLY A 18 -6.82 6.46 -10.09
N ALA A 19 -6.97 7.78 -10.08
CA ALA A 19 -7.88 8.48 -11.00
C ALA A 19 -7.52 8.25 -12.49
N ALA A 20 -6.24 8.29 -12.84
CA ALA A 20 -5.78 8.00 -14.19
C ALA A 20 -6.06 6.55 -14.61
N VAL A 21 -5.84 5.60 -13.70
CA VAL A 21 -6.14 4.17 -13.94
C VAL A 21 -7.63 3.95 -14.13
N ARG A 22 -8.49 4.53 -13.27
CA ARG A 22 -9.96 4.48 -13.43
C ARG A 22 -10.38 5.00 -14.80
N HIS A 23 -9.83 6.14 -15.23
CA HIS A 23 -10.14 6.72 -16.54
C HIS A 23 -9.76 5.76 -17.68
N ALA A 24 -8.55 5.20 -17.63
CA ALA A 24 -8.08 4.23 -18.62
C ALA A 24 -8.94 2.94 -18.65
N LEU A 25 -9.41 2.46 -17.49
CA LEU A 25 -10.33 1.33 -17.44
C LEU A 25 -11.67 1.65 -18.13
N GLY A 26 -12.18 2.86 -17.95
CA GLY A 26 -13.39 3.33 -18.64
C GLY A 26 -13.21 3.37 -20.16
N THR A 27 -12.09 3.88 -20.68
CA THR A 27 -11.83 3.91 -22.13
C THR A 27 -11.70 2.51 -22.74
N LEU A 28 -11.34 1.50 -21.93
CA LEU A 28 -11.30 0.09 -22.32
C LEU A 28 -12.67 -0.62 -22.20
N GLY A 29 -13.72 0.06 -21.76
CA GLY A 29 -15.08 -0.47 -21.64
C GLY A 29 -15.44 -1.07 -20.28
N PHE A 30 -14.58 -0.94 -19.26
CA PHE A 30 -14.84 -1.43 -17.91
C PHE A 30 -15.64 -0.41 -17.06
N GLU A 31 -16.85 -0.07 -17.47
CA GLU A 31 -17.65 1.00 -16.85
C GLU A 31 -18.12 0.70 -15.41
N GLY A 32 -18.04 -0.55 -14.96
CA GLY A 32 -18.40 -0.95 -13.60
C GLY A 32 -17.42 -0.51 -12.51
N VAL A 33 -16.27 0.08 -12.87
CA VAL A 33 -15.24 0.53 -11.92
C VAL A 33 -15.56 1.93 -11.42
N ASN A 34 -16.13 2.02 -10.22
CA ASN A 34 -16.55 3.28 -9.63
C ASN A 34 -15.37 4.15 -9.17
N ASP A 35 -14.36 3.54 -8.53
CA ASP A 35 -13.18 4.21 -8.00
C ASP A 35 -11.97 3.27 -8.04
N VAL A 36 -10.77 3.86 -8.07
CA VAL A 36 -9.50 3.13 -8.00
C VAL A 36 -8.59 3.83 -7.02
N ARG A 37 -8.04 3.04 -6.10
CA ARG A 37 -6.99 3.46 -5.17
C ARG A 37 -5.74 2.66 -5.45
N GLN A 38 -4.63 3.34 -5.68
CA GLN A 38 -3.33 2.73 -5.87
C GLN A 38 -2.51 2.83 -4.58
N GLY A 39 -1.77 1.77 -4.29
CA GLY A 39 -0.85 1.70 -3.17
C GLY A 39 0.35 0.82 -3.49
N LYS A 40 1.04 0.38 -2.44
CA LYS A 40 2.23 -0.48 -2.54
C LYS A 40 1.97 -1.77 -1.77
N VAL A 41 2.50 -2.86 -2.31
CA VAL A 41 2.70 -4.11 -1.57
C VAL A 41 4.20 -4.34 -1.51
N ILE A 42 4.75 -4.45 -0.30
CA ILE A 42 6.17 -4.61 -0.06
C ILE A 42 6.37 -5.97 0.61
N GLU A 43 7.06 -6.88 -0.07
CA GLU A 43 7.40 -8.19 0.48
C GLU A 43 8.82 -8.14 1.06
N LEU A 44 8.95 -8.57 2.31
CA LEU A 44 10.19 -8.63 3.06
C LEU A 44 10.53 -10.09 3.33
N ASP A 45 11.75 -10.48 2.95
CA ASP A 45 12.37 -11.72 3.41
C ASP A 45 13.25 -11.37 4.62
N LEU A 46 12.86 -11.85 5.79
CA LEU A 46 13.41 -11.44 7.07
C LEU A 46 14.18 -12.59 7.72
N ALA A 47 15.28 -12.24 8.36
CA ALA A 47 16.02 -13.17 9.21
C ALA A 47 15.15 -13.68 10.36
N ASP A 48 15.42 -14.91 10.81
CA ASP A 48 14.70 -15.51 11.93
C ASP A 48 14.87 -14.67 13.21
N GLY A 49 13.78 -14.56 13.98
CA GLY A 49 13.75 -13.74 15.19
C GLY A 49 13.54 -12.23 14.96
N THR A 50 13.36 -11.78 13.71
CA THR A 50 12.93 -10.39 13.44
C THR A 50 11.56 -10.15 14.08
N SER A 51 11.48 -9.15 14.94
CA SER A 51 10.26 -8.84 15.69
C SER A 51 9.28 -8.00 14.86
N GLU A 52 7.99 -8.09 15.17
CA GLU A 52 6.97 -7.21 14.57
C GLU A 52 7.27 -5.72 14.84
N ALA A 53 7.79 -5.38 16.02
CA ALA A 53 8.18 -4.00 16.36
C ALA A 53 9.27 -3.45 15.42
N THR A 54 10.20 -4.30 15.01
CA THR A 54 11.24 -3.93 14.03
C THR A 54 10.63 -3.67 12.65
N ILE A 55 9.64 -4.46 12.22
CA ILE A 55 8.94 -4.27 10.95
C ILE A 55 8.12 -2.97 10.99
N THR A 56 7.44 -2.69 12.10
CA THR A 56 6.74 -1.43 12.33
C THR A 56 7.68 -0.23 12.24
N GLU A 57 8.86 -0.31 12.86
CA GLU A 57 9.88 0.75 12.76
C GLU A 57 10.36 0.98 11.33
N MET A 58 10.54 -0.08 10.54
CA MET A 58 10.84 0.04 9.10
C MET A 58 9.72 0.79 8.36
N CYS A 59 8.47 0.48 8.68
CA CYS A 59 7.31 1.14 8.07
C CYS A 59 7.25 2.63 8.40
N ASP A 60 7.42 2.99 9.66
CA ASP A 60 7.35 4.37 10.13
C ASP A 60 8.51 5.24 9.63
N LYS A 61 9.71 4.65 9.48
CA LYS A 61 10.91 5.39 9.08
C LYS A 61 11.12 5.47 7.57
N LEU A 62 10.60 4.51 6.79
CA LEU A 62 10.95 4.40 5.38
C LEU A 62 9.81 3.91 4.48
N LEU A 63 9.14 2.80 4.82
CA LEU A 63 8.29 2.13 3.84
C LEU A 63 6.98 2.88 3.58
N ALA A 64 6.50 3.66 4.55
CA ALA A 64 5.32 4.49 4.43
C ALA A 64 5.60 5.95 4.80
N ASN A 65 5.04 6.88 4.04
CA ASN A 65 4.92 8.27 4.46
C ASN A 65 3.71 8.41 5.39
N THR A 66 3.92 8.25 6.69
CA THR A 66 2.84 8.21 7.71
C THR A 66 2.02 9.48 7.83
N VAL A 67 2.40 10.59 7.16
CA VAL A 67 1.56 11.78 7.06
C VAL A 67 0.35 11.49 6.17
N ILE A 68 0.57 10.90 4.99
CA ILE A 68 -0.43 10.73 3.93
C ILE A 68 -0.79 9.27 3.62
N GLU A 69 -0.02 8.31 4.11
CA GLU A 69 -0.22 6.87 3.91
C GLU A 69 -0.50 6.18 5.26
N SER A 70 -1.23 5.07 5.20
CA SER A 70 -1.40 4.09 6.27
C SER A 70 -0.94 2.73 5.78
N TYR A 71 -0.51 1.86 6.70
CA TYR A 71 -0.05 0.53 6.33
C TYR A 71 -0.61 -0.57 7.23
N THR A 72 -0.63 -1.79 6.71
CA THR A 72 -0.91 -3.02 7.47
C THR A 72 0.20 -4.04 7.21
N ILE A 73 0.54 -4.82 8.23
CA ILE A 73 1.58 -5.85 8.18
C ILE A 73 0.91 -7.22 8.27
N GLU A 74 1.24 -8.11 7.34
CA GLU A 74 0.88 -9.53 7.36
C GLU A 74 2.18 -10.34 7.51
N ILE A 75 2.26 -11.22 8.51
CA ILE A 75 3.44 -12.06 8.75
C ILE A 75 3.10 -13.52 8.39
N ALA A 76 3.99 -14.18 7.65
CA ALA A 76 3.89 -15.56 7.19
C ALA A 76 5.11 -16.41 7.57
#